data_AF-A0A960TZX3-F1
#
_entry.id   AF-A0A960TZX3-F1
#
_cell.length_a   1.000
_cell.length_b   1.000
_cell.length_c   1.000
_cell.angle_alpha   90.00
_cell.angle_beta   90.00
_cell.angle_gamma   90.00
#
_symmetry.space_group_name_H-M   'P 1'
#
loop_
_entity.id
_entity.type
_entity.pdbx_description
1 polymer ?
#
loop_
_entity_poly.entity_id
_entity_poly.type
_entity_poly.pdbx_seq_one_letter_code
_entity_poly.pdbx_strand_id
1 'polypeptide(L)'
;MARTGIVRDPVFLEHKGTPGHPESPRRLESIYAMIDAGQVGFELDVLPVRRATRDEILRVHTPSHYQQIADTEGKSVYLDPDTSTAPRSFEAAVTACGGLMNALDAVFEGRVANAFALVRPPGHHAEADRAMGFCLFNNVAVAAEHALRREDVSRVLIYDPDVHHGNGTQHSFYD
;
A
#
# COMPACT_ATOMS: atom_id res chain seq x y z
N MET A 1 -17.01 18.96 -11.81
CA MET A 1 -17.02 17.52 -12.13
C MET A 1 -16.36 16.78 -10.98
N ALA A 2 -16.81 15.58 -10.64
CA ALA A 2 -16.16 14.74 -9.65
C ALA A 2 -14.77 14.31 -10.16
N ARG A 3 -13.70 14.71 -9.46
CA ARG A 3 -12.31 14.36 -9.82
C ARG A 3 -11.91 13.05 -9.13
N THR A 4 -11.01 12.30 -9.76
CA THR A 4 -10.47 11.04 -9.24
C THR A 4 -9.09 11.29 -8.67
N GLY A 5 -8.88 10.97 -7.40
CA GLY A 5 -7.56 11.07 -6.77
C GLY A 5 -6.65 9.91 -7.17
N ILE A 6 -5.34 10.15 -7.27
CA ILE A 6 -4.34 9.10 -7.40
C ILE A 6 -3.26 9.25 -6.34
N VAL A 7 -2.88 8.15 -5.70
CA VAL A 7 -1.67 8.09 -4.88
C VAL A 7 -0.53 7.72 -5.82
N ARG A 8 0.43 8.62 -6.00
CA ARG A 8 1.59 8.44 -6.87
C ARG A 8 2.78 9.14 -6.23
N ASP A 9 3.87 8.41 -6.04
CA ASP A 9 5.11 8.94 -5.51
C ASP A 9 6.32 8.17 -6.09
N PRO A 10 7.45 8.83 -6.38
CA PRO A 10 8.68 8.17 -6.83
C PRO A 10 9.21 7.11 -5.85
N VAL A 11 8.94 7.21 -4.55
CA VAL A 11 9.42 6.25 -3.55
C VAL A 11 8.92 4.82 -3.80
N PHE A 12 7.76 4.65 -4.43
CA PHE A 12 7.23 3.34 -4.78
C PHE A 12 8.06 2.63 -5.86
N LEU A 13 8.91 3.36 -6.58
CA LEU A 13 9.87 2.80 -7.55
C LEU A 13 11.16 2.32 -6.87
N GLU A 14 11.36 2.65 -5.59
CA GLU A 14 12.58 2.36 -4.85
C GLU A 14 12.50 1.04 -4.07
N HIS A 15 11.31 0.43 -3.98
CA HIS A 15 11.17 -1.00 -3.69
C HIS A 15 11.60 -1.80 -4.93
N LYS A 16 12.90 -2.11 -4.98
CA LYS A 16 13.55 -2.83 -6.08
C LYS A 16 13.67 -4.30 -5.67
N GLY A 17 12.88 -5.17 -6.28
CA GLY A 17 13.08 -6.62 -6.15
C GLY A 17 14.44 -7.06 -6.71
N THR A 18 14.76 -8.34 -6.55
CA THR A 18 15.97 -8.93 -7.15
C THR A 18 15.93 -8.83 -8.69
N PRO A 19 17.07 -8.83 -9.40
CA PRO A 19 17.07 -8.77 -10.85
C PRO A 19 16.21 -9.90 -11.46
N GLY A 20 15.23 -9.53 -12.29
CA GLY A 20 14.29 -10.48 -12.90
C GLY A 20 13.04 -10.79 -12.07
N HIS A 21 12.92 -10.25 -10.87
CA HIS A 21 11.73 -10.42 -10.04
C HIS A 21 10.47 -9.81 -10.73
N PRO A 22 9.32 -10.51 -10.74
CA PRO A 22 8.11 -10.02 -11.42
C PRO A 22 7.51 -8.79 -10.72
N GLU A 23 7.59 -8.73 -9.39
CA GLU A 23 7.26 -7.54 -8.61
C GLU A 23 8.40 -6.52 -8.75
N SER A 24 8.33 -5.68 -9.79
CA SER A 24 9.39 -4.74 -10.16
C SER A 24 8.87 -3.32 -10.40
N PRO A 25 9.74 -2.28 -10.31
CA PRO A 25 9.36 -0.89 -10.55
C PRO A 25 8.69 -0.65 -11.90
N ARG A 26 9.03 -1.46 -12.92
CA ARG A 26 8.46 -1.40 -14.27
C ARG A 26 6.94 -1.47 -14.30
N ARG A 27 6.32 -2.14 -13.31
CA ARG A 27 4.86 -2.19 -13.16
C ARG A 27 4.25 -0.80 -13.00
N LEU A 28 4.83 0.03 -12.13
CA LEU A 28 4.37 1.40 -11.91
C LEU A 28 4.89 2.37 -12.98
N GLU A 29 6.13 2.22 -13.44
CA GLU A 29 6.68 3.06 -14.52
C GLU A 29 5.79 3.03 -15.77
N SER A 30 5.27 1.85 -16.12
CA SER A 30 4.38 1.68 -17.27
C SER A 30 3.04 2.41 -17.08
N ILE A 31 2.46 2.34 -15.87
CA ILE A 31 1.21 3.04 -15.55
C ILE A 31 1.43 4.55 -15.49
N TYR A 32 2.54 5.00 -14.89
CA TYR A 32 2.90 6.41 -14.83
C TYR A 32 3.10 7.00 -16.23
N ALA A 33 3.80 6.28 -17.11
CA ALA A 33 3.97 6.70 -18.50
C ALA A 33 2.64 6.83 -19.25
N MET A 34 1.71 5.88 -19.04
CA MET A 34 0.36 5.94 -19.62
C MET A 34 -0.43 7.17 -19.14
N ILE A 35 -0.35 7.46 -17.83
CA ILE A 35 -0.98 8.65 -17.24
C ILE A 35 -0.36 9.94 -17.77
N ASP A 36 0.98 10.02 -17.79
CA ASP A 36 1.72 11.21 -18.24
C ASP A 36 1.53 11.49 -19.74
N ALA A 37 1.30 10.44 -20.53
CA ALA A 37 0.94 10.55 -21.94
C ALA A 37 -0.53 10.96 -22.17
N GLY A 38 -1.32 11.20 -21.12
CA GLY A 38 -2.71 11.62 -21.22
C GLY A 38 -3.64 10.52 -21.74
N GLN A 39 -3.28 9.24 -21.58
CA GLN A 39 -4.08 8.11 -22.08
C GLN A 39 -5.28 7.78 -21.18
N VAL A 40 -5.44 8.49 -20.06
CA VAL A 40 -6.61 8.40 -19.18
C VAL A 40 -7.63 9.46 -19.59
N GLY A 41 -8.82 9.03 -19.99
CA GLY A 41 -9.87 9.90 -20.55
C GLY A 41 -10.62 10.79 -19.55
N PHE A 42 -10.09 10.99 -18.34
CA PHE A 42 -10.68 11.83 -17.30
C PHE A 42 -9.59 12.46 -16.42
N GLU A 43 -9.95 13.54 -15.73
CA GLU A 43 -9.00 14.28 -14.88
C GLU A 43 -8.63 13.50 -13.62
N LEU A 44 -7.32 13.51 -13.33
CA LEU A 44 -6.74 12.92 -12.14
C LEU A 44 -6.15 14.00 -11.23
N ASP A 45 -6.26 13.79 -9.92
CA ASP A 45 -5.62 14.61 -8.90
C ASP A 45 -4.57 13.82 -8.16
N VAL A 46 -3.30 14.23 -8.27
CA VAL A 46 -2.23 13.62 -7.47
C VAL A 46 -2.42 14.02 -6.01
N LEU A 47 -2.70 13.01 -5.17
CA LEU A 47 -2.91 13.20 -3.74
C LEU A 47 -1.56 13.19 -3.00
N PRO A 48 -1.41 14.01 -1.95
CA PRO A 48 -0.20 14.00 -1.14
C PRO A 48 -0.04 12.65 -0.43
N VAL A 49 1.19 12.17 -0.35
CA VAL A 49 1.53 10.96 0.41
C VAL A 49 2.21 11.31 1.72
N ARG A 50 2.12 10.40 2.68
CA ARG A 50 2.85 10.47 3.95
C ARG A 50 3.33 9.08 4.35
N ARG A 51 4.31 9.02 5.24
CA ARG A 51 4.66 7.79 5.93
C ARG A 51 3.56 7.47 6.96
N ALA A 52 3.07 6.24 6.96
CA ALA A 52 2.30 5.73 8.08
C ALA A 52 3.18 5.73 9.34
N THR A 53 2.60 6.15 10.46
CA THR A 53 3.22 6.06 11.77
C THR A 53 3.28 4.60 12.21
N ARG A 54 4.17 4.30 13.17
CA ARG A 54 4.24 2.98 13.79
C ARG A 54 2.88 2.56 14.34
N ASP A 55 2.22 3.42 15.11
CA ASP A 55 0.95 3.10 15.77
C ASP A 55 -0.19 2.84 14.78
N GLU A 56 -0.16 3.44 13.58
CA GLU A 56 -1.11 3.11 12.50
C GLU A 56 -0.86 1.72 11.94
N ILE A 57 0.40 1.35 11.70
CA ILE A 57 0.76 0.01 11.21
C ILE A 57 0.43 -1.07 12.27
N LEU A 58 0.62 -0.76 13.55
CA LEU A 58 0.35 -1.69 14.65
C LEU A 58 -1.13 -2.01 14.90
N ARG A 59 -2.05 -1.34 14.19
CA ARG A 59 -3.48 -1.70 14.24
C ARG A 59 -3.75 -3.03 13.55
N VAL A 60 -2.89 -3.43 12.61
CA VAL A 60 -3.00 -4.69 11.86
C VAL A 60 -1.84 -5.62 12.18
N HIS A 61 -0.64 -5.06 12.35
CA HIS A 61 0.57 -5.85 12.49
C HIS A 61 1.10 -5.88 13.93
N THR A 62 1.77 -6.96 14.27
CA THR A 62 2.45 -7.10 15.57
C THR A 62 3.65 -6.16 15.67
N PRO A 63 4.02 -5.73 16.90
CA PRO A 63 5.23 -4.94 17.14
C PRO A 63 6.51 -5.61 16.62
N SER A 64 6.61 -6.94 16.70
CA SER A 64 7.74 -7.71 16.21
C SER A 64 7.84 -7.68 14.69
N HIS A 65 6.72 -7.81 13.98
CA HIS A 65 6.70 -7.71 12.52
C HIS A 65 7.09 -6.33 12.04
N TYR A 66 6.53 -5.27 12.63
CA TYR A 66 6.94 -3.90 12.32
C TYR A 66 8.46 -3.73 12.47
N GLN A 67 9.01 -4.20 13.59
CA GLN A 67 10.44 -4.08 13.86
C GLN A 67 11.28 -4.89 12.85
N GLN A 68 10.87 -6.12 12.53
CA GLN A 68 11.54 -6.96 11.54
C GLN A 68 11.66 -6.24 10.18
N ILE A 69 10.58 -5.63 9.70
CA ILE A 69 10.59 -4.90 8.43
C ILE A 69 11.40 -3.61 8.55
N ALA A 70 11.27 -2.86 9.66
CA ALA A 70 12.05 -1.65 9.90
C ALA A 70 13.57 -1.90 9.94
N ASP A 71 14.00 -3.03 10.51
CA ASP A 71 15.42 -3.42 10.59
C ASP A 71 16.06 -3.72 9.23
N THR A 72 15.24 -3.86 8.18
CA THR A 72 15.70 -4.00 6.79
C THR A 72 16.05 -2.67 6.12
N GLU A 73 15.75 -1.52 6.74
CA GLU A 73 16.09 -0.20 6.19
C GLU A 73 17.59 -0.10 5.88
N GLY A 74 17.91 0.38 4.69
CA GLY A 74 19.30 0.45 4.20
C GLY A 74 19.89 -0.90 3.73
N LYS A 75 19.14 -2.01 3.77
CA LYS A 75 19.64 -3.36 3.47
C LYS A 75 18.78 -4.06 2.41
N SER A 76 19.36 -5.10 1.81
CA SER A 76 18.61 -6.10 1.05
C SER A 76 18.51 -7.39 1.84
N VAL A 77 17.28 -7.84 2.12
CA VAL A 77 17.02 -9.01 2.97
C VAL A 77 15.97 -9.89 2.32
N TYR A 78 16.20 -11.20 2.28
CA TYR A 78 15.15 -12.16 1.95
C TYR A 78 14.33 -12.44 3.22
N LEU A 79 13.03 -12.16 3.17
CA LEU A 79 12.10 -12.42 4.25
C LEU A 79 11.48 -13.82 4.12
N ASP A 80 11.28 -14.27 2.88
CA ASP A 80 10.95 -15.64 2.51
C ASP A 80 11.51 -15.96 1.10
N PRO A 81 11.22 -17.13 0.47
CA PRO A 81 11.74 -17.47 -0.85
C PRO A 81 11.38 -16.52 -1.99
N ASP A 82 10.27 -15.79 -1.90
CA ASP A 82 9.77 -14.92 -2.97
C ASP A 82 9.63 -13.45 -2.55
N THR A 83 9.76 -13.14 -1.27
CA THR A 83 9.60 -11.82 -0.69
C THR A 83 10.94 -11.32 -0.18
N SER A 84 11.41 -10.23 -0.79
CA SER A 84 12.67 -9.59 -0.42
C SER A 84 12.53 -8.09 -0.29
N THR A 85 13.45 -7.49 0.46
CA THR A 85 13.58 -6.04 0.59
C THR A 85 14.83 -5.54 -0.12
N ALA A 86 14.80 -4.25 -0.40
CA ALA A 86 15.90 -3.41 -0.84
C ALA A 86 16.00 -2.17 0.06
N PRO A 87 17.08 -1.38 0.00
CA PRO A 87 17.39 -0.34 0.98
C PRO A 87 16.26 0.63 1.32
N ARG A 88 15.37 0.94 0.37
CA ARG A 88 14.24 1.87 0.54
C ARG A 88 12.87 1.19 0.62
N SER A 89 12.83 -0.13 0.81
CA SER A 89 11.56 -0.89 0.82
C SER A 89 10.72 -0.59 2.05
N PHE A 90 11.36 -0.41 3.21
CA PHE A 90 10.65 0.00 4.42
C PHE A 90 9.97 1.36 4.24
N GLU A 91 10.72 2.36 3.73
CA GLU A 91 10.19 3.69 3.40
C GLU A 91 9.02 3.60 2.40
N ALA A 92 9.18 2.83 1.32
CA ALA A 92 8.13 2.63 0.32
C ALA A 92 6.87 1.97 0.93
N ALA A 93 7.04 0.95 1.79
CA ALA A 93 5.93 0.22 2.41
C ALA A 93 5.14 1.09 3.40
N VAL A 94 5.81 1.84 4.29
CA VAL A 94 5.09 2.75 5.19
C VAL A 94 4.44 3.91 4.44
N THR A 95 5.04 4.35 3.32
CA THR A 95 4.45 5.38 2.46
C THR A 95 3.27 4.84 1.67
N ALA A 96 3.26 3.56 1.29
CA ALA A 96 2.13 2.92 0.63
C ALA A 96 0.91 2.92 1.55
N CYS A 97 1.08 2.44 2.79
CA CYS A 97 0.02 2.48 3.82
C CYS A 97 -0.48 3.92 4.05
N GLY A 98 0.42 4.88 4.24
CA GLY A 98 0.05 6.29 4.48
C GLY A 98 -0.60 6.97 3.29
N GLY A 99 -0.22 6.61 2.06
CA GLY A 99 -0.86 7.07 0.84
C GLY A 99 -2.31 6.62 0.73
N LEU A 100 -2.61 5.36 1.05
CA LEU A 100 -3.99 4.86 1.07
C LEU A 100 -4.84 5.58 2.15
N MET A 101 -4.27 5.82 3.34
CA MET A 101 -4.98 6.58 4.39
C MET A 101 -5.30 8.00 3.92
N ASN A 102 -4.34 8.73 3.33
CA ASN A 102 -4.58 10.06 2.77
C ASN A 102 -5.60 10.04 1.61
N ALA A 103 -5.64 8.97 0.82
CA ALA A 103 -6.62 8.79 -0.24
C ALA A 103 -8.04 8.62 0.31
N LEU A 104 -8.20 7.82 1.37
CA LEU A 104 -9.47 7.70 2.08
C LEU A 104 -9.91 9.03 2.69
N ASP A 105 -9.00 9.74 3.36
CA ASP A 105 -9.30 11.05 3.94
C ASP A 105 -9.77 12.04 2.85
N ALA A 106 -9.14 12.02 1.68
CA ALA A 106 -9.55 12.85 0.54
C ALA A 106 -10.96 12.54 0.03
N VAL A 107 -11.35 11.27 0.05
CA VAL A 107 -12.71 10.84 -0.32
C VAL A 107 -13.71 11.25 0.76
N PHE A 108 -13.40 11.00 2.04
CA PHE A 108 -14.29 11.37 3.15
C PHE A 108 -14.50 12.88 3.28
N GLU A 109 -13.47 13.68 2.99
CA GLU A 109 -13.54 15.15 2.99
C GLU A 109 -14.20 15.73 1.73
N GLY A 110 -14.58 14.88 0.77
CA GLY A 110 -15.19 15.31 -0.50
C GLY A 110 -14.24 16.07 -1.43
N ARG A 111 -12.92 15.99 -1.21
CA ARG A 111 -11.90 16.59 -2.10
C ARG A 111 -11.84 15.88 -3.44
N VAL A 112 -12.07 14.56 -3.45
CA VAL A 112 -12.20 13.72 -4.64
C VAL A 112 -13.39 12.78 -4.46
N ALA A 113 -14.00 12.32 -5.55
CA ALA A 113 -15.15 11.42 -5.47
C ALA A 113 -14.76 9.96 -5.23
N ASN A 114 -13.57 9.59 -5.68
CA ASN A 114 -12.94 8.28 -5.48
C ASN A 114 -11.43 8.45 -5.66
N ALA A 115 -10.66 7.42 -5.29
CA ALA A 115 -9.22 7.43 -5.45
C ALA A 115 -8.66 6.06 -5.84
N PHE A 116 -7.52 6.07 -6.55
CA PHE A 116 -6.76 4.87 -6.89
C PHE A 116 -5.33 4.97 -6.36
N ALA A 117 -4.87 3.96 -5.62
CA ALA A 117 -3.54 3.99 -5.03
C ALA A 117 -2.52 3.22 -5.89
N LEU A 118 -1.65 3.94 -6.60
CA LEU A 118 -0.59 3.38 -7.45
C LEU A 118 0.66 3.11 -6.63
N VAL A 119 0.58 2.15 -5.70
CA VAL A 119 1.62 1.91 -4.69
C VAL A 119 2.35 0.59 -4.89
N ARG A 120 3.60 0.55 -4.44
CA ARG A 120 4.43 -0.65 -4.29
C ARG A 120 5.32 -0.48 -3.04
N PRO A 121 5.56 -1.52 -2.23
CA PRO A 121 5.12 -2.93 -2.38
C PRO A 121 3.60 -3.16 -2.24
N PRO A 122 3.06 -4.31 -2.72
CA PRO A 122 1.67 -4.72 -2.49
C PRO A 122 1.43 -5.06 -1.01
N GLY A 123 0.18 -5.43 -0.65
CA GLY A 123 -0.18 -5.64 0.76
C GLY A 123 -1.09 -6.81 1.14
N HIS A 124 -1.97 -7.31 0.26
CA HIS A 124 -3.06 -8.20 0.66
C HIS A 124 -2.64 -9.59 1.20
N HIS A 125 -1.37 -10.00 1.02
CA HIS A 125 -0.82 -11.23 1.59
C HIS A 125 -0.12 -11.04 2.94
N ALA A 126 0.17 -9.81 3.35
CA ALA A 126 0.87 -9.55 4.60
C ALA A 126 -0.05 -9.85 5.79
N GLU A 127 0.37 -10.80 6.62
CA GLU A 127 -0.34 -11.19 7.85
C GLU A 127 0.10 -10.33 9.03
N ALA A 128 -0.54 -10.50 10.19
CA ALA A 128 -0.24 -9.71 11.38
C ALA A 128 1.24 -9.82 11.80
N ASP A 129 1.85 -11.00 11.68
CA ASP A 129 3.22 -11.28 12.11
C ASP A 129 4.15 -11.78 10.98
N ARG A 130 3.74 -11.67 9.72
CA ARG A 130 4.46 -12.27 8.59
C ARG A 130 4.34 -11.48 7.28
N ALA A 131 5.49 -11.22 6.66
CA ALA A 131 5.59 -10.80 5.25
C ALA A 131 5.63 -12.03 4.34
N MET A 132 4.93 -11.99 3.21
CA MET A 132 4.90 -13.05 2.19
C MET A 132 4.23 -12.55 0.91
N GLY A 133 4.40 -13.25 -0.22
CA GLY A 133 3.73 -12.91 -1.48
C GLY A 133 4.05 -11.47 -1.92
N PHE A 134 5.30 -11.06 -1.75
CA PHE A 134 5.83 -9.71 -2.01
C PHE A 134 5.30 -8.61 -1.07
N CYS A 135 4.41 -8.93 -0.14
CA CYS A 135 3.73 -7.97 0.72
C CYS A 135 4.50 -7.78 2.04
N LEU A 136 4.84 -6.53 2.38
CA LEU A 136 5.53 -6.20 3.63
C LEU A 136 4.58 -5.77 4.74
N PHE A 137 3.60 -4.94 4.39
CA PHE A 137 2.50 -4.51 5.26
C PHE A 137 1.19 -4.58 4.47
N ASN A 138 0.08 -4.84 5.14
CA ASN A 138 -1.22 -4.90 4.51
C ASN A 138 -1.81 -3.49 4.35
N ASN A 139 -1.46 -2.86 3.22
CA ASN A 139 -1.90 -1.50 2.88
C ASN A 139 -3.41 -1.30 3.05
N VAL A 140 -4.22 -2.27 2.57
CA VAL A 140 -5.69 -2.18 2.56
C VAL A 140 -6.25 -2.39 3.97
N ALA A 141 -5.73 -3.36 4.72
CA ALA A 141 -6.18 -3.57 6.10
C ALA A 141 -5.83 -2.37 7.00
N VAL A 142 -4.62 -1.81 6.88
CA VAL A 142 -4.24 -0.61 7.63
C VAL A 142 -5.14 0.58 7.28
N ALA A 143 -5.48 0.74 6.00
CA ALA A 143 -6.39 1.79 5.54
C ALA A 143 -7.84 1.57 6.03
N ALA A 144 -8.31 0.32 6.07
CA ALA A 144 -9.62 -0.03 6.61
C ALA A 144 -9.70 0.24 8.13
N GLU A 145 -8.68 -0.16 8.89
CA GLU A 145 -8.53 0.19 10.31
C GLU A 145 -8.52 1.71 10.51
N HIS A 146 -7.86 2.48 9.64
CA HIS A 146 -7.91 3.94 9.67
C HIS A 146 -9.32 4.49 9.45
N ALA A 147 -10.04 3.98 8.44
CA ALA A 147 -11.42 4.40 8.17
C ALA A 147 -12.36 4.12 9.36
N LEU A 148 -12.28 2.93 9.96
CA LEU A 148 -13.13 2.51 11.08
C LEU A 148 -12.90 3.32 12.37
N ARG A 149 -11.83 4.10 12.46
CA ARG A 149 -11.60 5.02 13.59
C ARG A 149 -12.39 6.32 13.48
N ARG A 150 -12.98 6.61 12.32
CA ARG A 150 -13.87 7.76 12.17
C ARG A 150 -15.23 7.44 12.79
N GLU A 151 -15.82 8.40 13.48
CA GLU A 151 -17.12 8.22 14.14
C GLU A 151 -18.28 8.02 13.14
N ASP A 152 -18.13 8.48 11.90
CA ASP A 152 -19.13 8.38 10.83
C ASP A 152 -19.01 7.11 9.99
N VAL A 153 -18.00 6.26 10.23
CA VAL A 153 -17.76 5.02 9.50
C VAL A 153 -17.97 3.83 10.43
N SER A 154 -19.02 3.05 10.17
CA SER A 154 -19.35 1.85 10.96
C SER A 154 -19.04 0.53 10.27
N ARG A 155 -18.82 0.54 8.95
CA ARG A 155 -18.61 -0.65 8.12
C ARG A 155 -17.70 -0.32 6.94
N VAL A 156 -16.83 -1.25 6.60
CA VAL A 156 -15.97 -1.20 5.40
C VAL A 156 -16.19 -2.48 4.61
N LEU A 157 -16.35 -2.36 3.29
CA LEU A 157 -16.31 -3.49 2.36
C LEU A 157 -14.95 -3.51 1.67
N ILE A 158 -14.21 -4.61 1.82
CA ILE A 158 -13.01 -4.88 1.03
C ILE A 158 -13.37 -5.90 -0.04
N TYR A 159 -13.25 -5.50 -1.31
CA TYR A 159 -13.40 -6.38 -2.46
C TYR A 159 -12.02 -6.61 -3.07
N ASP A 160 -11.55 -7.85 -3.05
CA ASP A 160 -10.24 -8.25 -3.56
C ASP A 160 -10.40 -9.08 -4.84
N PRO A 161 -10.24 -8.47 -6.03
CA PRO A 161 -10.27 -9.16 -7.31
C PRO A 161 -8.89 -9.62 -7.79
N ASP A 162 -7.83 -9.51 -6.97
CA ASP A 162 -6.54 -10.08 -7.34
C ASP A 162 -6.70 -11.59 -7.59
N VAL A 163 -5.88 -12.12 -8.51
CA VAL A 163 -5.95 -13.54 -8.89
C VAL A 163 -5.52 -14.45 -7.74
N HIS A 164 -4.67 -13.96 -6.83
CA HIS A 164 -4.28 -14.66 -5.62
C HIS A 164 -5.23 -14.32 -4.48
N HIS A 165 -5.45 -15.31 -3.61
CA HIS A 165 -6.23 -15.10 -2.40
C HIS A 165 -5.53 -14.10 -1.46
N GLY A 166 -6.22 -13.00 -1.11
CA GLY A 166 -5.77 -12.04 -0.10
C GLY A 166 -5.85 -12.58 1.33
N ASN A 167 -5.04 -13.60 1.65
CA ASN A 167 -5.01 -14.26 2.97
C ASN A 167 -4.74 -13.29 4.12
N GLY A 168 -3.85 -12.31 3.92
CA GLY A 168 -3.53 -11.32 4.94
C GLY A 168 -4.75 -10.46 5.30
N THR A 169 -5.52 -10.05 4.30
CA THR A 169 -6.78 -9.31 4.52
C THR A 169 -7.82 -10.19 5.20
N GLN A 170 -7.98 -11.44 4.76
CA GLN A 170 -8.91 -12.39 5.40
C GLN A 170 -8.59 -12.57 6.88
N HIS A 171 -7.33 -12.84 7.23
CA HIS A 171 -6.92 -13.07 8.61
C HIS A 171 -6.96 -11.79 9.48
N SER A 172 -6.84 -10.61 8.87
CA SER A 172 -6.97 -9.33 9.60
C SER A 172 -8.38 -9.08 10.14
N PHE A 173 -9.41 -9.61 9.48
CA PHE A 173 -10.83 -9.33 9.77
C PHE A 173 -11.69 -10.59 9.79
N TYR A 174 -11.12 -11.71 10.23
CA TYR A 174 -11.83 -13.00 10.23
C TYR A 174 -12.90 -13.08 11.33
N ASP A 175 -12.65 -12.42 12.45
CA ASP A 175 -13.54 -12.27 13.61
C ASP A 175 -14.23 -10.90 13.62
#